data_AF-A0A7X1NPN2-F1
#
_entry.id   AF-A0A7X1NPN2-F1
#
_cell.length_a   1.000
_cell.length_b   1.000
_cell.length_c   1.000
_cell.angle_alpha   90.00
_cell.angle_beta   90.00
_cell.angle_gamma   90.00
#
_symmetry.space_group_name_H-M   'P 1'
#
loop_
_entity.id
_entity.type
_entity.pdbx_description
1 polymer ?
#
loop_
_entity_poly.entity_id
_entity_poly.type
_entity_poly.pdbx_seq_one_letter_code
_entity_poly.pdbx_strand_id
1 'polypeptide(L)'
;MYVHNAAEDEERDALLTALAAHGVAGLADFGHFVNNTTYFAPSTFDIRASWPVLLEWFPRLNQPKVVGTVASYLGYPQLRPQVFPVLEAGFRRWAVTDVTNTTGWLIGASLATTATVDQLPQLLELATDKRFGTARKELVDSLWRYRKSELVAPVLLELIHDHEVGLHAMSALRQTIGNAAAIPHLEQVEATAKGTQLGKNATIAIKRARKSLLTAAAKQASTDGDAPS
;
A
#
# COMPACT_ATOMS: atom_id res chain seq x y z
N MET A 1 -27.42 5.75 -1.01
CA MET A 1 -28.07 6.27 0.22
C MET A 1 -26.97 6.33 1.27
N TYR A 2 -26.51 7.53 1.63
CA TYR A 2 -25.47 7.67 2.66
C TYR A 2 -26.16 7.38 4.00
N VAL A 3 -25.78 6.30 4.67
CA VAL A 3 -26.27 6.02 6.02
C VAL A 3 -25.47 6.91 6.95
N HIS A 4 -26.13 7.92 7.51
CA HIS A 4 -25.56 8.78 8.54
C HIS A 4 -25.21 7.90 9.77
N ASN A 5 -23.97 7.99 10.24
CA ASN A 5 -23.49 7.24 11.39
C ASN A 5 -23.10 8.25 12.49
N ALA A 6 -24.01 8.48 13.44
CA ALA A 6 -23.82 9.47 14.49
C ALA A 6 -22.56 9.21 15.33
N ALA A 7 -22.17 7.94 15.54
CA ALA A 7 -20.95 7.61 16.27
C ALA A 7 -19.68 7.93 15.47
N GLU A 8 -19.74 7.87 14.14
CA GLU A 8 -18.66 8.33 13.25
C GLU A 8 -18.50 9.84 13.31
N ASP A 9 -19.61 10.58 13.27
CA ASP A 9 -19.58 12.03 13.39
C ASP A 9 -19.09 12.48 14.78
N GLU A 10 -19.53 11.82 15.86
CA GLU A 10 -19.07 12.11 17.23
C GLU A 10 -17.57 11.86 17.41
N GLU A 11 -17.05 10.71 16.96
CA GLU A 11 -15.60 10.42 17.05
C GLU A 11 -14.79 11.40 16.19
N ARG A 12 -15.29 11.76 15.00
CA ARG A 12 -14.64 12.77 14.15
C ARG A 12 -14.61 14.14 14.83
N ASP A 13 -15.73 14.60 15.36
CA ASP A 13 -15.84 15.93 15.96
C ASP A 13 -14.99 16.04 17.23
N ALA A 14 -14.88 14.97 18.01
CA ALA A 14 -13.98 14.88 19.15
C ALA A 14 -12.51 15.00 18.72
N LEU A 15 -12.10 14.29 17.65
CA LEU A 15 -10.76 14.41 17.08
C LEU A 15 -10.49 15.82 16.53
N LEU A 16 -11.44 16.41 15.81
CA LEU A 16 -11.31 17.78 15.28
C LEU A 16 -11.17 18.81 16.40
N THR A 17 -11.88 18.61 17.53
CA THR A 17 -11.73 19.45 18.72
C THR A 17 -10.33 19.33 19.32
N ALA A 18 -9.76 18.13 19.40
CA ALA A 18 -8.39 17.92 19.88
C ALA A 18 -7.35 18.54 18.93
N LEU A 19 -7.53 18.43 17.62
CA LEU A 19 -6.69 19.06 16.61
C LEU A 19 -6.75 20.60 16.72
N ALA A 20 -7.95 21.17 16.89
CA ALA A 20 -8.13 22.60 17.11
C ALA A 20 -7.41 23.08 18.39
N ALA A 21 -7.55 22.34 19.48
CA ALA A 21 -6.87 22.66 20.76
C ALA A 21 -5.34 22.61 20.64
N HIS A 22 -4.81 21.81 19.71
CA HIS A 22 -3.38 21.74 19.39
C HIS A 22 -2.92 22.78 18.35
N GLY A 23 -3.82 23.66 17.89
CA GLY A 23 -3.50 24.73 16.95
C GLY A 23 -3.39 24.28 15.49
N VAL A 24 -3.96 23.14 15.12
CA VAL A 24 -3.95 22.64 13.73
C VAL A 24 -4.89 23.49 12.86
N ALA A 25 -4.36 24.06 11.78
CA ALA A 25 -5.12 24.86 10.83
C ALA A 25 -5.79 23.99 9.74
N GLY A 26 -6.77 24.57 9.03
CA GLY A 26 -7.40 23.93 7.86
C GLY A 26 -8.30 22.72 8.19
N LEU A 27 -8.88 22.67 9.38
CA LEU A 27 -9.69 21.53 9.86
C LEU A 27 -10.89 21.18 8.98
N ALA A 28 -11.43 22.14 8.22
CA ALA A 28 -12.50 21.91 7.26
C ALA A 28 -12.09 20.94 6.14
N ASP A 29 -10.79 20.84 5.85
CA ASP A 29 -10.24 19.93 4.84
C ASP A 29 -9.79 18.58 5.42
N PHE A 30 -10.13 18.27 6.68
CA PHE A 30 -9.80 16.96 7.27
C PHE A 30 -10.49 15.83 6.50
N GLY A 31 -9.71 14.85 6.06
CA GLY A 31 -10.15 13.75 5.20
C GLY A 31 -10.25 14.11 3.71
N HIS A 32 -9.97 15.36 3.33
CA HIS A 32 -9.93 15.78 1.93
C HIS A 32 -8.52 15.59 1.35
N PHE A 33 -8.29 14.41 0.78
CA PHE A 33 -7.03 14.08 0.09
C PHE A 33 -7.07 14.51 -1.39
N VAL A 34 -6.27 15.51 -1.75
CA VAL A 34 -6.19 16.03 -3.12
C VAL A 34 -4.87 15.62 -3.76
N ASN A 35 -4.94 14.71 -4.73
CA ASN A 35 -3.77 14.19 -5.45
C ASN A 35 -3.50 14.90 -6.80
N ASN A 36 -4.41 15.78 -7.25
CA ASN A 36 -4.26 16.52 -8.51
C ASN A 36 -4.69 17.98 -8.33
N THR A 37 -3.70 18.86 -8.12
CA THR A 37 -3.93 20.29 -7.93
C THR A 37 -4.15 21.05 -9.24
N THR A 38 -4.08 20.37 -10.39
CA THR A 38 -4.39 20.98 -11.70
C THR A 38 -5.87 21.38 -11.78
N TYR A 39 -6.75 20.60 -11.15
CA TYR A 39 -8.21 20.79 -11.23
C TYR A 39 -8.88 21.03 -9.88
N PHE A 40 -8.15 20.84 -8.78
CA PHE A 40 -8.69 20.97 -7.42
C PHE A 40 -7.80 21.90 -6.60
N ALA A 41 -8.42 22.69 -5.73
CA ALA A 41 -7.67 23.47 -4.75
C ALA A 41 -6.87 22.52 -3.84
N PRO A 42 -5.61 22.85 -3.49
CA PRO A 42 -4.86 22.07 -2.52
C PRO A 42 -5.56 22.12 -1.15
N SER A 43 -5.48 21.01 -0.41
CA SER A 43 -5.94 20.98 0.98
C SER A 43 -5.15 21.99 1.81
N THR A 44 -5.86 22.74 2.66
CA THR A 44 -5.30 23.69 3.62
C THR A 44 -5.03 23.05 4.99
N PHE A 45 -5.35 21.76 5.16
CA PHE A 45 -5.14 21.03 6.41
C PHE A 45 -3.65 20.98 6.77
N ASP A 46 -3.29 21.51 7.93
CA ASP A 46 -1.90 21.48 8.41
C ASP A 46 -1.54 20.09 8.94
N ILE A 47 -1.19 19.23 7.98
CA ILE A 47 -0.85 17.85 8.27
C ILE A 47 0.34 17.73 9.24
N ARG A 48 1.33 18.62 9.15
CA ARG A 48 2.53 18.51 9.99
C ARG A 48 2.20 18.84 11.45
N ALA A 49 1.42 19.90 11.67
CA ALA A 49 0.94 20.24 13.02
C ALA A 49 0.00 19.16 13.58
N SER A 50 -0.70 18.40 12.73
CA SER A 50 -1.64 17.37 13.19
C SER A 50 -0.98 16.13 13.80
N TRP A 51 0.26 15.81 13.40
CA TRP A 51 0.88 14.51 13.69
C TRP A 51 0.93 14.12 15.17
N PRO A 52 1.28 15.01 16.13
CA PRO A 52 1.30 14.64 17.55
C PRO A 52 -0.06 14.16 18.04
N VAL A 53 -1.13 14.87 17.67
CA VAL A 53 -2.51 14.51 18.03
C VAL A 53 -2.92 13.21 17.32
N LEU A 54 -2.63 13.07 16.02
CA LEU A 54 -3.01 11.89 15.26
C LEU A 54 -2.33 10.61 15.79
N LEU A 55 -1.05 10.68 16.17
CA LEU A 55 -0.31 9.56 16.77
C LEU A 55 -0.91 9.16 18.12
N GLU A 56 -1.28 10.12 18.96
CA GLU A 56 -1.90 9.89 20.26
C GLU A 56 -3.32 9.31 20.11
N TRP A 57 -4.09 9.78 19.13
CA TRP A 57 -5.48 9.40 18.93
C TRP A 57 -5.66 8.07 18.22
N PHE A 58 -4.80 7.74 17.24
CA PHE A 58 -4.97 6.56 16.39
C PHE A 58 -5.27 5.24 17.13
N PRO A 59 -4.59 4.89 18.24
CA PRO A 59 -4.88 3.65 18.98
C PRO A 59 -6.30 3.58 19.58
N ARG A 60 -6.95 4.73 19.78
CA ARG A 60 -8.25 4.86 20.46
C ARG A 60 -9.43 4.95 19.50
N LEU A 61 -9.18 5.17 18.21
CA LEU A 61 -10.23 5.30 17.20
C LEU A 61 -10.96 3.98 16.96
N ASN A 62 -12.26 4.06 16.70
CA ASN A 62 -13.18 2.93 16.57
C ASN A 62 -14.08 3.02 15.33
N GLN A 63 -14.05 4.14 14.62
CA GLN A 63 -14.89 4.34 13.44
C GLN A 63 -14.07 4.10 12.18
N PRO A 64 -14.41 3.08 11.35
CA PRO A 64 -13.57 2.63 10.23
C PRO A 64 -13.10 3.74 9.31
N LYS A 65 -13.96 4.71 8.99
CA LYS A 65 -13.60 5.84 8.13
C LYS A 65 -12.65 6.81 8.81
N VAL A 66 -12.87 7.14 10.08
CA VAL A 66 -11.98 8.03 10.84
C VAL A 66 -10.59 7.39 10.97
N VAL A 67 -10.54 6.09 11.29
CA VAL A 67 -9.29 5.32 11.34
C VAL A 67 -8.57 5.34 9.99
N GLY A 68 -9.28 5.06 8.89
CA GLY A 68 -8.69 5.04 7.55
C GLY A 68 -8.13 6.41 7.13
N THR A 69 -8.85 7.48 7.42
CA THR A 69 -8.40 8.86 7.21
C THR A 69 -7.14 9.17 8.01
N VAL A 70 -7.13 8.87 9.32
CA VAL A 70 -5.96 9.13 10.16
C VAL A 70 -4.76 8.28 9.74
N ALA A 71 -4.97 6.99 9.42
CA ALA A 71 -3.92 6.13 8.88
C ALA A 71 -3.25 6.77 7.65
N SER A 72 -4.05 7.32 6.73
CA SER A 72 -3.57 7.95 5.50
C SER A 72 -2.71 9.19 5.78
N TYR A 73 -3.05 10.00 6.78
CA TYR A 73 -2.19 11.11 7.24
C TYR A 73 -0.93 10.64 7.95
N LEU A 74 -0.98 9.51 8.64
CA LEU A 74 0.16 8.88 9.32
C LEU A 74 1.10 8.15 8.35
N GLY A 75 0.66 7.86 7.12
CA GLY A 75 1.46 7.24 6.06
C GLY A 75 2.56 8.12 5.45
N TYR A 76 2.79 9.32 5.97
CA TYR A 76 3.78 10.26 5.43
C TYR A 76 5.23 9.83 5.78
N PRO A 77 6.16 9.82 4.80
CA PRO A 77 7.54 9.36 5.03
C PRO A 77 8.32 10.11 6.12
N GLN A 78 7.94 11.34 6.47
CA GLN A 78 8.57 12.14 7.51
C GLN A 78 8.34 11.58 8.92
N LEU A 79 7.33 10.71 9.09
CA LEU A 79 7.02 10.07 10.37
C LEU A 79 7.78 8.76 10.58
N ARG A 80 8.68 8.40 9.67
CA ARG A 80 9.53 7.21 9.84
C ARG A 80 10.63 7.48 10.87
N PRO A 81 11.03 6.47 11.68
CA PRO A 81 10.39 5.16 11.84
C PRO A 81 9.29 5.15 12.93
N GLN A 82 9.11 6.26 13.66
CA GLN A 82 8.30 6.32 14.89
C GLN A 82 6.83 5.90 14.72
N VAL A 83 6.25 6.07 13.53
CA VAL A 83 4.83 5.74 13.27
C VAL A 83 4.59 4.26 13.00
N PHE A 84 5.63 3.50 12.64
CA PHE A 84 5.50 2.09 12.29
C PHE A 84 4.80 1.25 13.36
N PRO A 85 5.22 1.24 14.64
CA PRO A 85 4.57 0.41 15.67
C PRO A 85 3.08 0.77 15.87
N VAL A 86 2.74 2.05 15.71
CA VAL A 86 1.35 2.53 15.83
C VAL A 86 0.49 1.99 14.69
N LEU A 87 0.97 2.10 13.44
CA LEU A 87 0.28 1.57 12.28
C LEU A 87 0.26 0.03 12.26
N GLU A 88 1.30 -0.64 12.77
CA GLU A 88 1.35 -2.11 12.86
C GLU A 88 0.26 -2.63 13.79
N ALA A 89 0.16 -2.06 15.00
CA ALA A 89 -0.89 -2.41 15.95
C ALA A 89 -2.28 -2.14 15.35
N GLY A 90 -2.44 -1.01 14.65
CA GLY A 90 -3.67 -0.70 13.93
C GLY A 90 -4.00 -1.72 12.84
N PHE A 91 -3.02 -2.14 12.04
CA PHE A 91 -3.23 -3.11 10.96
C PHE A 91 -3.68 -4.45 11.51
N ARG A 92 -2.99 -4.97 12.55
CA ARG A 92 -3.33 -6.24 13.19
C ARG A 92 -4.77 -6.23 13.75
N ARG A 93 -5.23 -5.09 14.24
CA ARG A 93 -6.62 -4.89 14.70
C ARG A 93 -7.60 -4.84 13.53
N TRP A 94 -7.38 -3.94 12.59
CA TRP A 94 -8.39 -3.56 11.60
C TRP A 94 -8.45 -4.45 10.36
N ALA A 95 -7.35 -5.12 10.01
CA ALA A 95 -7.29 -6.01 8.85
C ALA A 95 -8.14 -7.28 8.99
N VAL A 96 -8.61 -7.60 10.21
CA VAL A 96 -9.49 -8.77 10.45
C VAL A 96 -10.92 -8.38 10.85
N THR A 97 -11.17 -7.13 11.23
CA THR A 97 -12.47 -6.69 11.76
C THR A 97 -13.33 -5.92 10.76
N ASP A 98 -12.72 -5.28 9.76
CA ASP A 98 -13.46 -4.52 8.75
C ASP A 98 -13.97 -5.43 7.64
N VAL A 99 -15.29 -5.65 7.58
CA VAL A 99 -15.97 -6.48 6.56
C VAL A 99 -15.66 -6.01 5.13
N THR A 100 -15.42 -4.70 4.94
CA THR A 100 -15.08 -4.15 3.63
C THR A 100 -13.59 -4.25 3.29
N ASN A 101 -12.74 -4.55 4.29
CA ASN A 101 -11.28 -4.49 4.25
C ASN A 101 -10.69 -3.13 3.82
N THR A 102 -11.50 -2.06 3.74
CA THR A 102 -11.05 -0.73 3.29
C THR A 102 -10.10 -0.11 4.31
N THR A 103 -10.45 -0.13 5.59
CA THR A 103 -9.64 0.44 6.66
C THR A 103 -8.33 -0.32 6.83
N GLY A 104 -8.39 -1.67 6.84
CA GLY A 104 -7.20 -2.52 6.87
C GLY A 104 -6.26 -2.24 5.70
N TRP A 105 -6.82 -2.09 4.49
CA TRP A 105 -6.04 -1.76 3.29
C TRP A 105 -5.38 -0.37 3.37
N LEU A 106 -6.08 0.67 3.85
CA LEU A 106 -5.51 2.02 4.04
C LEU A 106 -4.36 2.03 5.06
N ILE A 107 -4.50 1.28 6.16
CA ILE A 107 -3.42 1.12 7.14
C ILE A 107 -2.25 0.37 6.51
N GLY A 108 -2.52 -0.69 5.73
CA GLY A 108 -1.50 -1.43 4.99
C GLY A 108 -0.71 -0.55 4.01
N ALA A 109 -1.38 0.33 3.27
CA ALA A 109 -0.74 1.31 2.38
C ALA A 109 0.20 2.26 3.16
N SER A 110 -0.25 2.69 4.32
CA SER A 110 0.49 3.59 5.21
C SER A 110 1.71 2.90 5.83
N LEU A 111 1.58 1.63 6.24
CA LEU A 111 2.69 0.78 6.68
C LEU A 111 3.72 0.57 5.57
N ALA A 112 3.29 0.17 4.38
CA ALA A 112 4.15 0.01 3.21
C ALA A 112 4.95 1.28 2.88
N THR A 113 4.37 2.44 3.17
CA THR A 113 4.99 3.75 2.96
C THR A 113 5.82 4.23 4.15
N THR A 114 5.74 3.63 5.33
CA THR A 114 6.47 4.09 6.53
C THR A 114 7.50 3.09 7.05
N ALA A 115 7.44 1.85 6.58
CA ALA A 115 8.45 0.86 6.89
C ALA A 115 9.84 1.24 6.37
N THR A 116 10.86 0.89 7.14
CA THR A 116 12.27 0.94 6.72
C THR A 116 12.79 -0.49 6.56
N VAL A 117 14.06 -0.63 6.14
CA VAL A 117 14.70 -1.94 5.99
C VAL A 117 14.71 -2.73 7.30
N ASP A 118 14.81 -2.05 8.44
CA ASP A 118 14.82 -2.67 9.76
C ASP A 118 13.48 -3.31 10.14
N GLN A 119 12.38 -2.86 9.51
CA GLN A 119 11.03 -3.41 9.72
C GLN A 119 10.64 -4.45 8.65
N LEU A 120 11.57 -4.85 7.77
CA LEU A 120 11.30 -5.88 6.78
C LEU A 120 10.79 -7.20 7.39
N PRO A 121 11.35 -7.74 8.49
CA PRO A 121 10.84 -8.98 9.08
C PRO A 121 9.36 -8.90 9.46
N GLN A 122 8.94 -7.80 10.08
CA GLN A 122 7.55 -7.55 10.47
C GLN A 122 6.65 -7.36 9.24
N LEU A 123 7.13 -6.64 8.21
CA LEU A 123 6.39 -6.53 6.95
C LEU A 123 6.16 -7.89 6.29
N LEU A 124 7.16 -8.77 6.26
CA LEU A 124 7.04 -10.11 5.69
C LEU A 124 6.06 -10.97 6.48
N GLU A 125 6.08 -10.88 7.81
CA GLU A 125 5.10 -11.55 8.68
C GLU A 125 3.67 -11.13 8.31
N LEU A 126 3.40 -9.81 8.26
CA LEU A 126 2.09 -9.29 7.92
C LEU A 126 1.67 -9.61 6.48
N ALA A 127 2.60 -9.58 5.53
CA ALA A 127 2.33 -9.86 4.12
C ALA A 127 2.01 -11.34 3.84
N THR A 128 2.51 -12.26 4.67
CA THR A 128 2.34 -13.71 4.48
C THR A 128 1.22 -14.31 5.33
N ASP A 129 0.74 -13.62 6.35
CA ASP A 129 -0.35 -14.09 7.20
C ASP A 129 -1.73 -13.97 6.52
N LYS A 130 -2.21 -15.10 5.99
CA LYS A 130 -3.48 -15.20 5.26
C LYS A 130 -4.71 -14.71 6.05
N ARG A 131 -4.64 -14.61 7.37
CA ARG A 131 -5.75 -14.08 8.20
C ARG A 131 -6.11 -12.64 7.85
N PHE A 132 -5.16 -11.86 7.32
CA PHE A 132 -5.37 -10.47 6.94
C PHE A 132 -5.96 -10.29 5.53
N GLY A 133 -6.24 -11.39 4.82
CA GLY A 133 -7.01 -11.34 3.58
C GLY A 133 -6.42 -10.42 2.51
N THR A 134 -7.29 -9.64 1.89
CA THR A 134 -6.95 -8.62 0.88
C THR A 134 -6.33 -7.34 1.45
N ALA A 135 -6.35 -7.11 2.77
CA ALA A 135 -5.71 -5.94 3.38
C ALA A 135 -4.18 -5.93 3.16
N ARG A 136 -3.59 -7.11 2.93
CA ARG A 136 -2.15 -7.31 2.67
C ARG A 136 -1.66 -6.78 1.33
N LYS A 137 -2.56 -6.45 0.39
CA LYS A 137 -2.20 -6.12 -1.01
C LYS A 137 -1.10 -5.08 -1.15
N GLU A 138 -1.19 -3.97 -0.41
CA GLU A 138 -0.19 -2.89 -0.45
C GLU A 138 1.12 -3.28 0.22
N LEU A 139 1.07 -4.08 1.29
CA LEU A 139 2.27 -4.62 1.93
C LEU A 139 3.04 -5.47 0.90
N VAL A 140 2.33 -6.39 0.23
CA VAL A 140 2.90 -7.28 -0.78
C VAL A 140 3.44 -6.52 -1.99
N ASP A 141 2.67 -5.56 -2.55
CA ASP A 141 3.16 -4.77 -3.69
C ASP A 141 4.41 -3.98 -3.30
N SER A 142 4.53 -3.50 -2.07
CA SER A 142 5.69 -2.71 -1.64
C SER A 142 6.99 -3.51 -1.48
N LEU A 143 6.94 -4.84 -1.43
CA LEU A 143 8.10 -5.68 -1.11
C LEU A 143 9.28 -5.51 -2.08
N TRP A 144 9.04 -5.14 -3.35
CA TRP A 144 10.12 -4.91 -4.31
C TRP A 144 11.09 -3.77 -3.90
N ARG A 145 10.64 -2.86 -3.02
CA ARG A 145 11.49 -1.81 -2.44
C ARG A 145 12.66 -2.41 -1.66
N TYR A 146 12.50 -3.63 -1.16
CA TYR A 146 13.46 -4.39 -0.37
C TYR A 146 14.17 -5.49 -1.17
N ARG A 147 14.10 -5.49 -2.51
CA ARG A 147 14.66 -6.52 -3.42
C ARG A 147 16.14 -6.90 -3.23
N LYS A 148 16.91 -6.13 -2.47
CA LYS A 148 18.29 -6.47 -2.10
C LYS A 148 18.38 -7.51 -0.98
N SER A 149 17.30 -7.69 -0.22
CA SER A 149 17.19 -8.73 0.79
C SER A 149 16.89 -10.08 0.14
N GLU A 150 17.65 -11.10 0.51
CA GLU A 150 17.49 -12.47 0.03
C GLU A 150 16.15 -13.08 0.46
N LEU A 151 15.46 -12.48 1.44
CA LEU A 151 14.16 -12.94 1.94
C LEU A 151 13.00 -12.62 1.00
N VAL A 152 13.13 -11.57 0.18
CA VAL A 152 11.98 -11.01 -0.57
C VAL A 152 11.58 -11.87 -1.75
N ALA A 153 12.54 -12.30 -2.57
CA ALA A 153 12.24 -13.07 -3.77
C ALA A 153 11.56 -14.42 -3.45
N PRO A 154 12.04 -15.24 -2.47
CA PRO A 154 11.36 -16.46 -2.08
C PRO A 154 9.92 -16.23 -1.62
N VAL A 155 9.68 -15.20 -0.79
CA VAL A 155 8.33 -14.88 -0.32
C VAL A 155 7.41 -14.48 -1.48
N LEU A 156 7.89 -13.66 -2.42
CA LEU A 156 7.10 -13.27 -3.59
C LEU A 156 6.79 -14.47 -4.50
N LEU A 157 7.72 -15.42 -4.66
CA LEU A 157 7.50 -16.65 -5.42
C LEU A 157 6.41 -17.53 -4.82
N GLU A 158 6.24 -17.53 -3.50
CA GLU A 158 5.09 -18.21 -2.88
C GLU A 158 3.79 -17.40 -3.05
N LEU A 159 3.86 -16.08 -2.86
CA LEU A 159 2.67 -15.21 -2.88
C LEU A 159 2.05 -15.02 -4.28
N ILE A 160 2.76 -15.28 -5.38
CA ILE A 160 2.14 -15.24 -6.72
C ILE A 160 1.03 -16.30 -6.89
N HIS A 161 0.98 -17.31 -6.03
CA HIS A 161 -0.06 -18.34 -6.01
C HIS A 161 -1.25 -17.98 -5.09
N ASP A 162 -1.17 -16.89 -4.34
CA ASP A 162 -2.23 -16.46 -3.42
C ASP A 162 -3.36 -15.76 -4.20
N HIS A 163 -4.60 -16.23 -4.07
CA HIS A 163 -5.75 -15.68 -4.78
C HIS A 163 -6.13 -14.26 -4.37
N GLU A 164 -5.76 -13.82 -3.16
CA GLU A 164 -6.13 -12.51 -2.63
C GLU A 164 -5.12 -11.42 -2.99
N VAL A 165 -3.83 -11.78 -3.03
CA VAL A 165 -2.72 -10.84 -3.23
C VAL A 165 -1.86 -11.14 -4.46
N GLY A 166 -2.11 -12.22 -5.19
CA GLY A 166 -1.25 -12.71 -6.27
C GLY A 166 -0.96 -11.67 -7.35
N LEU A 167 -1.94 -10.82 -7.72
CA LEU A 167 -1.70 -9.72 -8.65
C LEU A 167 -0.58 -8.76 -8.18
N HIS A 168 -0.60 -8.41 -6.89
CA HIS A 168 0.37 -7.51 -6.26
C HIS A 168 1.72 -8.22 -6.12
N ALA A 169 1.71 -9.51 -5.76
CA ALA A 169 2.91 -10.33 -5.70
C ALA A 169 3.59 -10.45 -7.07
N MET A 170 2.84 -10.67 -8.15
CA MET A 170 3.37 -10.73 -9.52
C MET A 170 3.98 -9.39 -9.96
N SER A 171 3.35 -8.27 -9.55
CA SER A 171 3.86 -6.92 -9.78
C SER A 171 5.20 -6.72 -9.08
N ALA A 172 5.27 -7.01 -7.78
CA ALA A 172 6.48 -6.90 -6.97
C ALA A 172 7.59 -7.87 -7.43
N LEU A 173 7.25 -9.11 -7.81
CA LEU A 173 8.21 -10.11 -8.26
C LEU A 173 8.96 -9.64 -9.49
N ARG A 174 8.26 -9.13 -10.52
CA ARG A 174 8.91 -8.60 -11.73
C ARG A 174 9.85 -7.42 -11.44
N GLN A 175 9.52 -6.60 -10.44
CA GLN A 175 10.39 -5.50 -10.00
C GLN A 175 11.57 -5.99 -9.14
N THR A 176 11.46 -7.19 -8.57
CA THR A 176 12.47 -7.80 -7.69
C THR A 176 13.50 -8.59 -8.49
N ILE A 177 13.06 -9.53 -9.34
CA ILE A 177 13.94 -10.43 -10.11
C ILE A 177 14.04 -10.08 -11.61
N GLY A 178 13.29 -9.06 -12.05
CA GLY A 178 13.25 -8.64 -13.44
C GLY A 178 12.18 -9.38 -14.27
N ASN A 179 11.76 -8.74 -15.38
CA ASN A 179 10.70 -9.27 -16.24
C ASN A 179 11.05 -10.64 -16.86
N ALA A 180 12.28 -10.81 -17.35
CA ALA A 180 12.71 -12.04 -18.02
C ALA A 180 12.69 -13.24 -17.05
N ALA A 181 13.27 -13.08 -15.86
CA ALA A 181 13.30 -14.14 -14.84
C ALA A 181 11.92 -14.43 -14.24
N ALA A 182 11.03 -13.43 -14.16
CA ALA A 182 9.69 -13.63 -13.64
C ALA A 182 8.76 -14.40 -14.59
N ILE A 183 8.92 -14.28 -15.92
CA ILE A 183 7.99 -14.86 -16.90
C ILE A 183 7.72 -16.37 -16.68
N PRO A 184 8.72 -17.25 -16.52
CA PRO A 184 8.47 -18.68 -16.31
C PRO A 184 7.59 -18.98 -15.09
N HIS A 185 7.78 -18.23 -13.99
CA HIS A 185 6.96 -18.38 -12.79
C HIS A 185 5.51 -17.91 -13.02
N LEU A 186 5.33 -16.81 -13.76
CA LEU A 186 4.00 -16.31 -14.10
C LEU A 186 3.27 -17.27 -15.06
N GLU A 187 3.97 -17.86 -16.02
CA GLU A 187 3.42 -18.88 -16.93
C GLU A 187 2.97 -20.11 -16.17
N GLN A 188 3.73 -20.52 -15.14
CA GLN A 188 3.30 -21.60 -14.26
C GLN A 188 2.02 -21.26 -13.51
N VAL A 189 1.89 -20.04 -12.94
CA VAL A 189 0.65 -19.61 -12.29
C VAL A 189 -0.53 -19.60 -13.27
N GLU A 190 -0.33 -19.06 -14.49
CA GLU A 190 -1.36 -19.05 -15.54
C GLU A 190 -1.86 -20.47 -15.85
N ALA A 191 -0.94 -21.41 -16.01
CA ALA A 191 -1.26 -22.80 -16.30
C ALA A 191 -2.01 -23.48 -15.15
N THR A 192 -1.55 -23.32 -13.91
CA THR A 192 -2.14 -23.98 -12.74
C THR A 192 -3.45 -23.34 -12.30
N ALA A 193 -3.66 -22.05 -12.56
CA ALA A 193 -4.84 -21.29 -12.14
C ALA A 193 -5.75 -20.93 -13.33
N LYS A 194 -5.69 -21.71 -14.42
CA LYS A 194 -6.45 -21.47 -15.65
C LYS A 194 -7.96 -21.32 -15.38
N GLY A 195 -8.57 -20.29 -15.96
CA GLY A 195 -10.00 -19.99 -15.80
C GLY A 195 -10.35 -19.20 -14.53
N THR A 196 -9.43 -19.06 -13.59
CA THR A 196 -9.64 -18.25 -12.37
C THR A 196 -9.24 -16.79 -12.58
N GLN A 197 -9.61 -15.91 -11.64
CA GLN A 197 -9.12 -14.52 -11.64
C GLN A 197 -7.58 -14.46 -11.49
N LEU A 198 -6.98 -15.37 -10.72
CA LEU A 198 -5.54 -15.44 -10.55
C LEU A 198 -4.83 -15.76 -11.88
N GLY A 199 -5.35 -16.72 -12.64
CA GLY A 199 -4.85 -17.04 -13.98
C GLY A 199 -4.95 -15.86 -14.94
N LYS A 200 -6.08 -15.13 -14.92
CA LYS A 200 -6.24 -13.89 -15.71
C LYS A 200 -5.22 -12.82 -15.33
N ASN A 201 -4.96 -12.65 -14.04
CA ASN A 201 -3.93 -11.73 -13.53
C ASN A 201 -2.53 -12.12 -14.04
N ALA A 202 -2.21 -13.41 -14.02
CA ALA A 202 -0.95 -13.94 -14.57
C ALA A 202 -0.81 -13.65 -16.07
N THR A 203 -1.85 -13.92 -16.88
CA THR A 203 -1.86 -13.60 -18.32
C THR A 203 -1.53 -12.12 -18.57
N ILE A 204 -2.16 -11.21 -17.81
CA ILE A 204 -1.92 -9.76 -17.93
C ILE A 204 -0.48 -9.41 -17.50
N ALA A 205 0.01 -10.03 -16.42
CA ALA A 205 1.35 -9.81 -15.93
C ALA A 205 2.42 -10.28 -16.95
N ILE A 206 2.24 -11.44 -17.59
CA ILE A 206 3.10 -11.94 -18.67
C ILE A 206 3.12 -10.97 -19.85
N LYS A 207 1.95 -10.54 -20.31
CA LYS A 207 1.83 -9.58 -21.43
C LYS A 207 2.58 -8.28 -21.15
N ARG A 208 2.40 -7.72 -19.94
CA ARG A 208 3.11 -6.50 -19.54
C ARG A 208 4.63 -6.73 -19.43
N ALA A 209 5.07 -7.88 -18.90
CA ALA A 209 6.49 -8.21 -18.80
C ALA A 209 7.15 -8.29 -20.18
N ARG A 210 6.54 -9.01 -21.13
CA ARG A 210 7.01 -9.14 -22.52
C ARG A 210 7.04 -7.78 -23.23
N LYS A 211 5.99 -6.97 -23.07
CA LYS A 211 5.96 -5.60 -23.64
C LYS A 211 7.12 -4.74 -23.12
N SER A 212 7.38 -4.76 -21.81
CA SER A 212 8.49 -4.01 -21.22
C SER A 212 9.86 -4.44 -21.75
N LEU A 213 10.07 -5.74 -21.98
CA LEU A 213 11.31 -6.25 -22.58
C LEU A 213 11.50 -5.76 -24.02
N LEU A 214 10.44 -5.77 -24.83
CA LEU A 214 10.48 -5.25 -26.20
C LEU A 214 10.81 -3.75 -26.23
N THR A 215 10.19 -2.96 -25.34
CA THR A 215 10.49 -1.52 -25.24
C THR A 215 11.93 -1.26 -24.79
N ALA A 216 12.46 -2.06 -23.86
CA ALA A 216 13.85 -1.93 -23.41
C ALA A 216 14.85 -2.25 -24.54
N ALA A 217 14.61 -3.33 -25.30
CA ALA A 217 15.46 -3.71 -26.43
C ALA A 217 15.45 -2.64 -27.54
N ALA A 218 14.29 -2.09 -27.87
CA ALA A 218 14.19 -1.01 -28.86
C ALA A 218 14.96 0.25 -28.43
N LYS A 219 14.90 0.61 -27.13
CA LYS A 219 15.64 1.75 -26.59
C LYS A 219 17.16 1.53 -26.67
N GLN A 220 17.65 0.33 -26.36
CA GLN A 220 19.07 0.00 -26.47
C GLN A 220 19.57 0.06 -27.92
N ALA A 221 18.81 -0.50 -28.87
CA ALA A 221 19.16 -0.42 -30.30
C ALA A 221 19.24 1.03 -30.81
N SER A 222 18.41 1.95 -30.30
CA SER A 222 18.50 3.37 -30.65
C SER A 222 19.70 4.09 -30.04
N THR A 223 20.14 3.70 -28.83
CA THR A 223 21.31 4.34 -28.19
C THR A 223 22.63 3.86 -28.76
N ASP A 224 22.69 2.61 -29.24
CA ASP A 224 23.91 2.03 -29.81
C ASP A 224 24.14 2.46 -31.27
N GLY A 225 23.08 2.92 -31.97
CA GLY A 225 23.16 3.45 -33.34
C GLY A 225 23.65 4.90 -33.44
N ASP A 226 23.68 5.65 -32.34
CA ASP A 226 24.10 7.07 -32.28
C ASP A 226 25.54 7.26 -31.74
N ALA A 227 26.30 6.17 -31.49
CA ALA A 227 27.69 6.27 -31.06
C ALA A 227 28.59 6.67 -32.25
N PRO A 228 29.28 7.83 -32.21
CA PRO A 228 30.14 8.26 -33.30
C PRO A 228 31.31 7.28 -33.45
N SER A 229 31.51 6.82 -34.69
CA SER A 229 32.65 6.00 -35.11
C SER A 229 33.96 6.77 -35.10
#